data_AF-A0A9Q5CB89-F1
#
_entry.id   AF-A0A9Q5CB89-F1
#
_cell.length_a   1.000
_cell.length_b   1.000
_cell.length_c   1.000
_cell.angle_alpha   90.00
_cell.angle_beta   90.00
_cell.angle_gamma   90.00
#
_symmetry.space_group_name_H-M   'P 1'
#
loop_
_entity.id
_entity.type
_entity.pdbx_description
1 polymer ?
#
loop_
_entity_poly.entity_id
_entity_poly.type
_entity_poly.pdbx_seq_one_letter_code
_entity_poly.pdbx_strand_id
1 'polypeptide(L)'
;MEQDEVKPPQRTHPNEAAAEPPAEPPVEAPAGGPADGPANGPADGSATPQQPDLTDSETVASLRDQVVDLARDGGDFLFSLTQTWRLYQVAIIVALAALSWGLGRFLDPKLENWLREREGWSKRRLRFALQLRRRARMIIFVLLSWVTVVVMREVTWPSRSYLIGLVCTIALAWVAVGIASFVVENRALRRVIKWGLWIYVTLFYVGAIDEVSAVLNNLALSVGDMRLSLLDVIRAVVITGALFAVARMFSRTSSEQIQKNEDISPSMQVLMVKFLQMVLYGAAFFIGLKAVGVDLTGLAVLSGAIGVGLGFGLQKVVSNLVSGVIILLDKSIKPGDVISLGETFGWIQQLGARYVSVVTRDGREYLIPNEDLITGQVVNWSHTNAFVRLDIFFGTAYANDPHKVRKIAIAAASGVDRVLSFRPPVCHIVGFGDSSVDYILRFWIDDPTGGLTNIRGNVYLALWDAFQENDIDIPFPQREVRLLDEAPGGAVTDAADGVGDGAQKG
;
A
#
# COMPACT_ATOMS: atom_id res chain seq x y z
N MET A 1 -33.03 12.01 45.24
CA MET A 1 -31.57 11.81 45.10
C MET A 1 -31.25 12.09 43.63
N GLU A 2 -31.01 13.34 43.24
CA GLU A 2 -29.70 14.04 43.31
C GLU A 2 -28.89 13.68 42.04
N GLN A 3 -28.47 14.57 41.13
CA GLN A 3 -28.28 16.03 41.13
C GLN A 3 -28.24 16.58 39.68
N ASP A 4 -28.46 17.90 39.55
CA ASP A 4 -28.26 18.77 38.38
C ASP A 4 -26.80 18.88 37.91
N GLU A 5 -26.57 19.13 36.62
CA GLU A 5 -25.44 19.98 36.15
C GLU A 5 -25.68 20.41 34.68
N VAL A 6 -26.28 21.57 34.40
CA VAL A 6 -25.71 22.94 34.30
C VAL A 6 -24.74 23.14 33.12
N LYS A 7 -25.25 23.80 32.08
CA LYS A 7 -24.54 24.38 30.93
C LYS A 7 -24.05 25.80 31.29
N PRO A 8 -22.79 26.19 31.02
CA PRO A 8 -22.35 27.56 31.30
C PRO A 8 -22.59 28.53 30.12
N PRO A 9 -22.68 29.85 30.38
CA PRO A 9 -23.08 30.87 29.40
C PRO A 9 -21.89 31.57 28.73
N GLN A 10 -22.14 32.10 27.53
CA GLN A 10 -21.25 33.02 26.82
C GLN A 10 -21.33 34.43 27.41
N ARG A 11 -20.19 35.07 27.68
CA ARG A 11 -20.03 36.53 27.84
C ARG A 11 -18.70 37.02 27.26
N THR A 12 -18.82 37.75 26.15
CA THR A 12 -18.28 39.10 25.86
C THR A 12 -17.01 39.66 26.54
N HIS A 13 -16.05 40.05 25.67
CA HIS A 13 -15.08 41.18 25.67
C HIS A 13 -13.91 41.18 26.70
N PRO A 14 -12.75 41.86 26.46
CA PRO A 14 -12.45 42.92 25.48
C PRO A 14 -11.10 42.80 24.71
N ASN A 15 -10.87 43.85 23.93
CA ASN A 15 -9.83 44.18 22.96
C ASN A 15 -8.63 44.91 23.62
N GLU A 16 -7.38 44.56 23.26
CA GLU A 16 -6.11 45.33 23.37
C GLU A 16 -4.96 44.34 23.03
N ALA A 17 -3.84 44.62 22.36
CA ALA A 17 -3.28 45.78 21.67
C ALA A 17 -2.07 45.27 20.83
N ALA A 18 -1.87 45.81 19.62
CA ALA A 18 -0.59 45.88 18.88
C ALA A 18 -0.88 46.71 17.61
N ALA A 19 -0.65 48.03 17.54
CA ALA A 19 0.62 48.76 17.51
C ALA A 19 1.49 48.41 16.28
N GLU A 20 1.25 49.10 15.15
CA GLU A 20 2.29 49.55 14.19
C GLU A 20 1.74 50.74 13.34
N PRO A 21 2.61 51.63 12.79
CA PRO A 21 2.34 53.06 12.64
C PRO A 21 2.25 53.49 11.14
N PRO A 22 2.43 54.77 10.73
CA PRO A 22 1.39 55.53 10.03
C PRO A 22 1.67 55.80 8.55
N ALA A 23 0.63 56.31 7.91
CA ALA A 23 0.57 56.78 6.53
C ALA A 23 1.57 57.90 6.18
N GLU A 24 1.98 57.90 4.91
CA GLU A 24 2.56 59.05 4.19
C GLU A 24 1.68 59.42 2.97
N PRO A 25 1.79 60.65 2.45
CA PRO A 25 0.65 61.46 2.00
C PRO A 25 0.43 61.47 0.47
N PRO A 26 -0.69 62.04 -0.03
CA PRO A 26 -0.91 62.23 -1.45
C PRO A 26 -0.29 63.56 -1.93
N VAL A 27 0.36 63.53 -3.09
CA VAL A 27 0.91 64.72 -3.76
C VAL A 27 0.03 65.07 -4.98
N GLU A 28 -0.58 66.25 -4.86
CA GLU A 28 -0.91 67.26 -5.88
C GLU A 28 -1.32 66.83 -7.30
N ALA A 29 -2.56 67.17 -7.63
CA ALA A 29 -2.92 67.74 -8.93
C ALA A 29 -2.56 69.24 -8.97
N PRO A 30 -2.49 69.84 -10.17
CA PRO A 30 -3.03 71.17 -10.34
C PRO A 30 -4.16 71.21 -11.38
N ALA A 31 -5.28 71.76 -10.90
CA ALA A 31 -6.15 72.76 -11.52
C ALA A 31 -6.18 72.91 -13.06
N GLY A 32 -7.41 72.82 -13.59
CA GLY A 32 -7.81 73.39 -14.87
C GLY A 32 -9.27 73.05 -15.20
N GLY A 33 -10.22 73.83 -14.67
CA GLY A 33 -11.64 73.77 -15.05
C GLY A 33 -11.93 74.47 -16.40
N PRO A 34 -13.19 74.83 -16.69
CA PRO A 34 -14.11 73.95 -17.41
C PRO A 34 -14.79 74.63 -18.62
N ALA A 35 -15.70 73.87 -19.25
CA ALA A 35 -16.89 74.31 -20.00
C ALA A 35 -16.69 74.85 -21.43
N ASP A 36 -17.27 74.15 -22.41
CA ASP A 36 -18.52 74.56 -23.06
C ASP A 36 -18.91 73.56 -24.17
N GLY A 37 -20.15 73.07 -24.13
CA GLY A 37 -20.88 72.69 -25.34
C GLY A 37 -21.95 73.77 -25.60
N PRO A 38 -22.95 73.55 -26.47
CA PRO A 38 -23.04 72.63 -27.62
C PRO A 38 -23.54 73.38 -28.89
N ALA A 39 -23.58 72.74 -30.06
CA ALA A 39 -24.45 73.22 -31.15
C ALA A 39 -24.83 72.10 -32.13
N ASN A 40 -26.15 71.91 -32.27
CA ASN A 40 -26.85 71.04 -33.22
C ASN A 40 -26.74 71.54 -34.68
N GLY A 41 -26.81 70.60 -35.62
CA GLY A 41 -27.13 70.89 -37.03
C GLY A 41 -27.16 69.60 -37.88
N PRO A 42 -28.24 69.26 -38.62
CA PRO A 42 -28.51 67.90 -39.09
C PRO A 42 -28.27 67.69 -40.61
N ALA A 43 -28.35 66.41 -40.99
CA ALA A 43 -28.62 65.87 -42.33
C ALA A 43 -27.54 66.06 -43.42
N ASP A 44 -26.98 64.94 -43.92
CA ASP A 44 -27.39 64.45 -45.23
C ASP A 44 -26.95 63.00 -45.47
N GLY A 45 -27.78 62.24 -46.18
CA GLY A 45 -27.53 60.85 -46.51
C GLY A 45 -26.65 60.70 -47.75
N SER A 46 -25.68 59.78 -47.70
CA SER A 46 -25.25 59.05 -48.89
C SER A 46 -24.55 57.75 -48.48
N ALA A 47 -24.92 56.68 -49.18
CA ALA A 47 -24.41 55.34 -49.02
C ALA A 47 -22.92 55.22 -49.44
N THR A 48 -22.26 54.17 -48.92
CA THR A 48 -21.09 53.39 -49.45
C THR A 48 -19.95 53.30 -48.41
N PRO A 49 -19.17 52.20 -48.31
CA PRO A 49 -19.48 50.78 -48.12
C PRO A 49 -18.90 50.25 -46.78
N GLN A 50 -19.21 48.99 -46.43
CA GLN A 50 -18.54 48.25 -45.35
C GLN A 50 -17.02 48.25 -45.54
N GLN A 51 -16.31 48.73 -44.52
CA GLN A 51 -14.87 48.65 -44.37
C GLN A 51 -14.51 47.25 -43.84
N PRO A 52 -13.56 46.52 -44.46
CA PRO A 52 -13.27 45.14 -44.07
C PRO A 52 -12.44 45.09 -42.78
N ASP A 53 -12.62 44.02 -42.01
CA ASP A 53 -11.79 43.61 -40.87
C ASP A 53 -10.29 43.74 -41.20
N LEU A 54 -9.59 44.67 -40.52
CA LEU A 54 -8.16 44.94 -40.69
C LEU A 54 -7.27 44.25 -39.64
N THR A 55 -7.80 43.30 -38.87
CA THR A 55 -7.08 42.63 -37.77
C THR A 55 -6.02 41.63 -38.26
N ASP A 56 -6.24 40.97 -39.41
CA ASP A 56 -5.24 40.02 -39.94
C ASP A 56 -4.09 40.73 -40.67
N SER A 57 -4.35 41.86 -41.34
CA SER A 57 -3.33 42.59 -42.10
C SER A 57 -2.32 43.32 -41.22
N GLU A 58 -2.74 43.87 -40.08
CA GLU A 58 -1.82 44.53 -39.14
C GLU A 58 -0.95 43.51 -38.38
N THR A 59 -1.49 42.34 -38.06
CA THR A 59 -0.75 41.25 -37.41
C THR A 59 0.28 40.64 -38.37
N VAL A 60 -0.08 40.46 -39.65
CA VAL A 60 0.84 39.97 -40.69
C VAL A 60 1.87 41.05 -41.09
N ALA A 61 1.50 42.33 -41.10
CA ALA A 61 2.43 43.44 -41.33
C ALA A 61 3.46 43.57 -40.20
N SER A 62 3.04 43.46 -38.93
CA SER A 62 3.96 43.51 -37.80
C SER A 62 4.93 42.31 -37.76
N LEU A 63 4.46 41.10 -38.12
CA LEU A 63 5.33 39.93 -38.29
C LEU A 63 6.32 40.10 -39.44
N ARG A 64 5.89 40.69 -40.56
CA ARG A 64 6.77 40.98 -41.70
C ARG A 64 7.84 42.01 -41.34
N ASP A 65 7.47 43.08 -40.65
CA ASP A 65 8.40 44.13 -40.23
C ASP A 65 9.40 43.59 -39.19
N GLN A 66 8.95 42.77 -38.23
CA GLN A 66 9.84 42.05 -37.31
C GLN A 66 10.83 41.11 -38.04
N VAL A 67 10.39 40.43 -39.10
CA VAL A 67 11.27 39.56 -39.91
C VAL A 67 12.28 40.37 -40.73
N VAL A 68 11.88 41.54 -41.24
CA VAL A 68 12.77 42.46 -41.98
C VAL A 68 13.78 43.11 -41.05
N ASP A 69 13.37 43.50 -39.84
CA ASP A 69 14.28 44.02 -38.82
C ASP A 69 15.24 42.93 -38.32
N LEU A 70 14.78 41.69 -38.12
CA LEU A 70 15.66 40.55 -37.82
C LEU A 70 16.69 40.29 -38.95
N ALA A 71 16.29 40.47 -40.21
CA ALA A 71 17.17 40.32 -41.36
C ALA A 71 18.20 41.46 -41.47
N ARG A 72 17.80 42.70 -41.13
CA ARG A 72 18.71 43.85 -41.03
C ARG A 72 19.68 43.71 -39.86
N ASP A 73 19.19 43.34 -38.68
CA ASP A 73 20.00 43.05 -37.50
C ASP A 73 21.00 41.92 -37.78
N GLY A 74 20.59 40.89 -38.53
CA GLY A 74 21.47 39.83 -39.01
C GLY A 74 22.56 40.34 -39.97
N GLY A 75 22.19 41.27 -40.86
CA GLY A 75 23.12 41.96 -41.77
C GLY A 75 24.13 42.83 -41.03
N ASP A 76 23.67 43.66 -40.10
CA ASP A 76 24.50 44.53 -39.27
C ASP A 76 25.38 43.73 -38.30
N PHE A 77 24.90 42.59 -37.82
CA PHE A 77 25.71 41.61 -37.10
C PHE A 77 26.85 41.05 -37.97
N LEU A 78 26.56 40.64 -39.21
CA LEU A 78 27.56 40.16 -40.16
C LEU A 78 28.61 41.23 -40.51
N PHE A 79 28.20 42.49 -40.71
CA PHE A 79 29.13 43.60 -40.91
C PHE A 79 29.92 43.94 -39.64
N SER A 80 29.34 43.79 -38.47
CA SER A 80 30.07 44.00 -37.21
C SER A 80 31.01 42.84 -36.85
N LEU A 81 30.92 41.66 -37.49
CA LEU A 81 31.93 40.60 -37.41
C LEU A 81 33.27 41.01 -38.05
N THR A 82 33.29 41.96 -39.00
CA THR A 82 34.54 42.47 -39.59
C THR A 82 35.24 43.50 -38.71
N GLN A 83 34.65 43.87 -37.57
CA GLN A 83 35.28 44.75 -36.60
C GLN A 83 36.48 44.03 -35.96
N THR A 84 37.64 44.68 -35.94
CA THR A 84 38.94 44.09 -35.53
C THR A 84 38.87 43.34 -34.20
N TRP A 85 38.06 43.80 -33.26
CA TRP A 85 37.89 43.16 -31.96
C TRP A 85 37.05 41.86 -32.01
N ARG A 86 36.02 41.78 -32.86
CA ARG A 86 35.23 40.55 -33.01
C ARG A 86 36.03 39.46 -33.73
N LEU A 87 36.92 39.83 -34.65
CA LEU A 87 37.91 38.93 -35.25
C LEU A 87 38.81 38.26 -34.19
N TYR A 88 39.29 39.02 -33.19
CA TYR A 88 40.03 38.43 -32.07
C TYR A 88 39.19 37.46 -31.25
N GLN A 89 37.90 37.74 -31.02
CA GLN A 89 37.01 36.80 -30.32
C GLN A 89 36.80 35.51 -31.13
N VAL A 90 36.63 35.60 -32.45
CA VAL A 90 36.55 34.43 -33.33
C VAL A 90 37.85 33.64 -33.31
N ALA A 91 39.01 34.30 -33.37
CA ALA A 91 40.31 33.65 -33.27
C ALA A 91 40.50 32.94 -31.91
N ILE A 92 40.07 33.56 -30.80
CA ILE A 92 40.08 32.96 -29.46
C ILE A 92 39.17 31.72 -29.42
N ILE A 93 37.96 31.77 -30.00
CA ILE A 93 37.04 30.63 -30.07
C ILE A 93 37.67 29.47 -30.87
N VAL A 94 38.28 29.76 -32.02
CA VAL A 94 38.98 28.74 -32.83
C VAL A 94 40.18 28.16 -32.08
N ALA A 95 40.95 28.99 -31.37
CA ALA A 95 42.06 28.55 -30.53
C ALA A 95 41.57 27.67 -29.37
N LEU A 96 40.47 28.03 -28.69
CA LEU A 96 39.85 27.24 -27.64
C LEU A 96 39.31 25.90 -28.18
N ALA A 97 38.75 25.89 -29.39
CA ALA A 97 38.30 24.66 -30.05
C ALA A 97 39.48 23.74 -30.40
N ALA A 98 40.57 24.29 -30.93
CA ALA A 98 41.80 23.54 -31.22
C ALA A 98 42.46 23.02 -29.93
N LEU A 99 42.53 23.84 -28.89
CA LEU A 99 43.06 23.48 -27.57
C LEU A 99 42.22 22.37 -26.94
N SER A 100 40.90 22.49 -26.98
CA SER A 100 39.98 21.46 -26.50
C SER A 100 40.10 20.15 -27.29
N TRP A 101 40.28 20.23 -28.61
CA TRP A 101 40.50 19.06 -29.46
C TRP A 101 41.83 18.36 -29.11
N GLY A 102 42.90 19.12 -28.90
CA GLY A 102 44.20 18.60 -28.47
C GLY A 102 44.17 17.97 -27.06
N LEU A 103 43.60 18.68 -26.08
CA LEU A 103 43.40 18.14 -24.72
C LEU A 103 42.53 16.89 -24.75
N GLY A 104 41.42 16.91 -25.49
CA GLY A 104 40.53 15.76 -25.63
C GLY A 104 41.23 14.53 -26.20
N ARG A 105 42.10 14.70 -27.20
CA ARG A 105 42.89 13.60 -27.77
C ARG A 105 43.89 13.00 -26.78
N PHE A 106 44.40 13.80 -25.84
CA PHE A 106 45.32 13.34 -24.79
C PHE A 106 44.60 12.71 -23.59
N LEU A 107 43.43 13.24 -23.22
CA LEU A 107 42.61 12.76 -22.10
C LEU A 107 41.79 11.50 -22.46
N ASP A 108 41.37 11.35 -23.72
CA ASP A 108 40.60 10.20 -24.22
C ASP A 108 41.25 8.83 -23.89
N PRO A 109 42.54 8.58 -24.18
CA PRO A 109 43.18 7.29 -23.88
C PRO A 109 43.38 7.06 -22.37
N LYS A 110 43.68 8.11 -21.59
CA LYS A 110 43.81 8.00 -20.13
C LYS A 110 42.48 7.64 -19.48
N LEU A 111 41.40 8.27 -19.94
CA LEU A 111 40.04 8.00 -19.45
C LEU A 111 39.59 6.59 -19.83
N GLU A 112 39.96 6.11 -21.03
CA GLU A 112 39.69 4.74 -21.47
C GLU A 112 40.42 3.70 -20.61
N ASN A 113 41.70 3.90 -20.32
CA ASN A 113 42.47 3.00 -19.46
C ASN A 113 41.90 2.98 -18.04
N TRP A 114 41.59 4.16 -17.48
CA TRP A 114 40.96 4.27 -16.16
C TRP A 114 39.57 3.60 -16.09
N LEU A 115 38.80 3.63 -17.18
CA LEU A 115 37.51 2.94 -17.29
C LEU A 115 37.67 1.42 -17.38
N ARG A 116 38.74 0.93 -18.02
CA ARG A 116 39.05 -0.51 -18.14
C ARG A 116 39.58 -1.10 -16.82
N GLU A 117 40.32 -0.33 -16.04
CA GLU A 117 40.86 -0.74 -14.73
C GLU A 117 39.78 -0.90 -13.65
N ARG A 118 38.57 -0.34 -13.85
CA ARG A 118 37.47 -0.44 -12.86
C ARG A 118 36.50 -1.57 -13.20
N GLU A 119 36.84 -2.76 -12.76
CA GLU A 119 35.92 -3.91 -12.76
C GLU A 119 34.90 -3.80 -11.62
N GLY A 120 33.62 -4.09 -11.88
CA GLY A 120 32.54 -4.07 -10.88
C GLY A 120 31.53 -2.92 -10.98
N TRP A 121 31.66 -2.00 -11.93
CA TRP A 121 30.66 -0.94 -12.13
C TRP A 121 29.36 -1.46 -12.76
N SER A 122 28.22 -0.99 -12.25
CA SER A 122 26.92 -1.34 -12.85
C SER A 122 26.82 -0.87 -14.31
N LYS A 123 26.11 -1.62 -15.16
CA LYS A 123 25.92 -1.32 -16.60
C LYS A 123 25.40 0.10 -16.88
N ARG A 124 24.77 0.79 -15.91
CA ARG A 124 24.34 2.19 -16.05
C ARG A 124 25.51 3.17 -15.86
N ARG A 125 26.37 2.96 -14.87
CA ARG A 125 27.55 3.80 -14.60
C ARG A 125 28.55 3.73 -15.77
N LEU A 126 28.78 2.54 -16.32
CA LEU A 126 29.64 2.36 -17.48
C LEU A 126 29.07 3.08 -18.73
N ARG A 127 27.76 2.93 -18.99
CA ARG A 127 27.10 3.64 -20.10
C ARG A 127 27.16 5.16 -19.92
N PHE A 128 27.00 5.66 -18.70
CA PHE A 128 27.12 7.08 -18.39
C PHE A 128 28.55 7.59 -18.63
N ALA A 129 29.56 6.86 -18.17
CA ALA A 129 30.96 7.23 -18.36
C ALA A 129 31.39 7.23 -19.84
N LEU A 130 30.89 6.27 -20.63
CA LEU A 130 31.09 6.26 -22.08
C LEU A 130 30.42 7.44 -22.79
N GLN A 131 29.25 7.87 -22.31
CA GLN A 131 28.55 9.06 -22.81
C GLN A 131 29.33 10.34 -22.49
N LEU A 132 29.85 10.44 -21.25
CA LEU A 132 30.67 11.55 -20.79
C LEU A 132 31.97 11.65 -21.61
N ARG A 133 32.63 10.51 -21.88
CA ARG A 133 33.77 10.43 -22.79
C ARG A 133 33.42 10.94 -24.19
N ARG A 134 32.33 10.46 -24.79
CA ARG A 134 31.91 10.88 -26.15
C ARG A 134 31.67 12.39 -26.24
N ARG A 135 31.36 13.05 -25.12
CA ARG A 135 31.13 14.49 -25.01
C ARG A 135 32.29 15.25 -24.36
N ALA A 136 33.38 14.58 -23.96
CA ALA A 136 34.49 15.18 -23.20
C ALA A 136 35.11 16.37 -23.93
N ARG A 137 35.30 16.27 -25.24
CA ARG A 137 35.77 17.38 -26.10
C ARG A 137 34.87 18.63 -26.02
N MET A 138 33.55 18.45 -25.97
CA MET A 138 32.63 19.60 -25.84
C MET A 138 32.59 20.13 -24.41
N ILE A 139 32.69 19.26 -23.41
CA ILE A 139 32.73 19.65 -21.99
C ILE A 139 33.98 20.46 -21.69
N ILE A 140 35.15 20.02 -22.17
CA ILE A 140 36.42 20.73 -22.04
C ILE A 140 36.34 22.09 -22.74
N PHE A 141 35.75 22.14 -23.94
CA PHE A 141 35.54 23.40 -24.66
C PHE A 141 34.67 24.38 -23.87
N VAL A 142 33.54 23.92 -23.31
CA VAL A 142 32.65 24.74 -22.47
C VAL A 142 33.37 25.22 -21.21
N LEU A 143 34.11 24.35 -20.51
CA LEU A 143 34.86 24.72 -19.31
C LEU A 143 35.93 25.77 -19.61
N LEU A 144 36.74 25.55 -20.65
CA LEU A 144 37.77 26.50 -21.08
C LEU A 144 37.14 27.83 -21.52
N SER A 145 36.02 27.78 -22.24
CA SER A 145 35.32 28.99 -22.69
C SER A 145 34.75 29.79 -21.51
N TRP A 146 34.19 29.15 -20.50
CA TRP A 146 33.73 29.81 -19.27
C TRP A 146 34.89 30.44 -18.48
N VAL A 147 36.01 29.73 -18.34
CA VAL A 147 37.23 30.28 -17.71
C VAL A 147 37.71 31.51 -18.48
N THR A 148 37.76 31.45 -19.81
CA THR A 148 38.14 32.61 -20.64
C THR A 148 37.16 33.77 -20.50
N VAL A 149 35.85 33.53 -20.43
CA VAL A 149 34.85 34.59 -20.22
C VAL A 149 35.03 35.25 -18.85
N VAL A 150 35.25 34.47 -17.79
CA VAL A 150 35.48 35.00 -16.43
C VAL A 150 36.75 35.85 -16.41
N VAL A 151 37.87 35.33 -16.93
CA VAL A 151 39.15 36.06 -16.99
C VAL A 151 39.02 37.33 -17.83
N MET A 152 38.33 37.28 -18.97
CA MET A 152 38.11 38.48 -19.79
C MET A 152 37.17 39.49 -19.13
N ARG A 153 36.21 39.08 -18.30
CA ARG A 153 35.34 40.02 -17.56
C ARG A 153 36.07 40.73 -16.44
N GLU A 154 37.03 40.08 -15.80
CA GLU A 154 37.87 40.67 -14.75
C GLU A 154 39.00 41.54 -15.32
N VAL A 155 39.59 41.14 -16.45
CA VAL A 155 40.76 41.82 -17.05
C VAL A 155 40.36 42.86 -18.11
N THR A 156 39.18 42.74 -18.73
CA THR A 156 38.73 43.60 -19.84
C THR A 156 37.25 43.99 -19.74
N TRP A 157 36.79 44.91 -20.59
CA TRP A 157 35.41 45.41 -20.59
C TRP A 157 34.36 44.33 -20.92
N PRO A 158 33.18 44.31 -20.27
CA PRO A 158 32.16 43.26 -20.43
C PRO A 158 31.72 43.00 -21.89
N SER A 159 31.61 44.06 -22.70
CA SER A 159 31.23 43.98 -24.13
C SER A 159 32.20 43.16 -24.98
N ARG A 160 33.44 42.99 -24.51
CA ARG A 160 34.51 42.27 -25.21
C ARG A 160 34.44 40.74 -25.08
N SER A 161 33.57 40.24 -24.19
CA SER A 161 33.36 38.81 -23.95
C SER A 161 32.05 38.27 -24.53
N TYR A 162 31.25 39.13 -25.18
CA TYR A 162 29.87 38.80 -25.56
C TYR A 162 29.76 37.61 -26.52
N LEU A 163 30.56 37.58 -27.60
CA LEU A 163 30.47 36.52 -28.62
C LEU A 163 30.99 35.17 -28.08
N ILE A 164 32.04 35.21 -27.25
CA ILE A 164 32.56 34.02 -26.54
C ILE A 164 31.51 33.51 -25.54
N GLY A 165 30.85 34.42 -24.81
CA GLY A 165 29.75 34.11 -23.91
C GLY A 165 28.59 33.42 -24.63
N LEU A 166 28.15 33.95 -25.77
CA LEU A 166 27.05 33.40 -26.56
C LEU A 166 27.38 32.00 -27.13
N VAL A 167 28.59 31.81 -27.67
CA VAL A 167 29.04 30.49 -28.15
C VAL A 167 29.16 29.50 -26.99
N CYS A 168 29.64 29.95 -25.83
CA CYS A 168 29.76 29.12 -24.64
C CYS A 168 28.39 28.66 -24.11
N THR A 169 27.40 29.55 -24.05
CA THR A 169 26.05 29.23 -23.56
C THR A 169 25.32 28.29 -24.52
N ILE A 170 25.47 28.45 -25.84
CA ILE A 170 24.96 27.50 -26.85
C ILE A 170 25.66 26.13 -26.70
N ALA A 171 26.98 26.11 -26.54
CA ALA A 171 27.73 24.86 -26.35
C ALA A 171 27.34 24.15 -25.05
N LEU A 172 27.10 24.91 -23.97
CA LEU A 172 26.57 24.40 -22.70
C LEU A 172 25.18 23.79 -22.89
N ALA A 173 24.28 24.47 -23.62
CA ALA A 173 22.95 23.96 -23.91
C ALA A 173 23.01 22.63 -24.71
N TRP A 174 23.90 22.53 -25.70
CA TRP A 174 24.11 21.30 -26.48
C TRP A 174 24.59 20.13 -25.60
N VAL A 175 25.54 20.41 -24.69
CA VAL A 175 26.03 19.42 -23.73
C VAL A 175 24.93 19.01 -22.76
N ALA A 176 24.19 19.96 -22.21
CA ALA A 176 23.07 19.71 -21.29
C ALA A 176 21.99 18.85 -21.94
N VAL A 177 21.58 19.15 -23.18
CA VAL A 177 20.63 18.33 -23.95
C VAL A 177 21.15 16.91 -24.19
N GLY A 178 22.43 16.80 -24.50
CA GLY A 178 23.11 15.51 -24.69
C GLY A 178 23.08 14.64 -23.45
N ILE A 179 23.23 15.24 -22.26
CA ILE A 179 23.24 14.56 -20.96
C ILE A 179 21.82 14.26 -20.49
N ALA A 180 20.91 15.24 -20.52
CA ALA A 180 19.52 15.08 -20.08
C ALA A 180 18.80 13.93 -20.84
N SER A 181 19.04 13.83 -22.15
CA SER A 181 18.45 12.77 -22.99
C SER A 181 18.97 11.35 -22.69
N PHE A 182 20.04 11.18 -21.91
CA PHE A 182 20.57 9.87 -21.53
C PHE A 182 19.68 9.14 -20.51
N VAL A 183 19.05 9.89 -19.61
CA VAL A 183 18.21 9.34 -18.52
C VAL A 183 17.03 8.53 -19.07
N VAL A 184 16.58 8.87 -20.29
CA VAL A 184 15.41 8.26 -20.92
C VAL A 184 15.81 7.05 -21.75
N GLU A 185 15.38 5.86 -21.33
CA GLU A 185 15.70 4.61 -22.03
C GLU A 185 14.88 4.39 -23.30
N ASN A 186 13.63 4.85 -23.35
CA ASN A 186 12.77 4.67 -24.52
C ASN A 186 13.24 5.57 -25.66
N ARG A 187 13.51 4.97 -26.84
CA ARG A 187 13.99 5.68 -28.03
C ARG A 187 13.01 6.76 -28.50
N ALA A 188 11.70 6.51 -28.43
CA ALA A 188 10.68 7.47 -28.84
C ALA A 188 10.66 8.69 -27.90
N LEU A 189 10.54 8.45 -26.59
CA LEU A 189 10.50 9.52 -25.58
C LEU A 189 11.81 10.32 -25.56
N ARG A 190 12.96 9.66 -25.73
CA ARG A 190 14.26 10.33 -25.87
C ARG A 190 14.28 11.30 -27.06
N ARG A 191 13.66 10.91 -28.18
CA ARG A 191 13.58 11.73 -29.38
C ARG A 191 12.70 12.96 -29.12
N VAL A 192 11.52 12.76 -28.55
CA VAL A 192 10.59 13.84 -28.16
C VAL A 192 11.26 14.84 -27.21
N ILE A 193 11.89 14.36 -26.13
CA ILE A 193 12.58 15.22 -25.15
C ILE A 193 13.73 15.99 -25.81
N LYS A 194 14.52 15.36 -26.69
CA LYS A 194 15.59 16.06 -27.40
C LYS A 194 15.05 17.20 -28.26
N TRP A 195 14.01 16.95 -29.05
CA TRP A 195 13.40 17.98 -29.88
C TRP A 195 12.79 19.08 -29.02
N GLY A 196 12.05 18.74 -27.96
CA GLY A 196 11.46 19.71 -27.05
C GLY A 196 12.51 20.59 -26.35
N LEU A 197 13.61 19.99 -25.88
CA LEU A 197 14.69 20.75 -25.24
C LEU A 197 15.43 21.63 -26.25
N TRP A 198 15.61 21.20 -27.49
CA TRP A 198 16.15 22.05 -28.56
C TRP A 198 15.23 23.22 -28.92
N ILE A 199 13.92 22.97 -29.01
CA ILE A 199 12.92 24.02 -29.22
C ILE A 199 12.99 25.05 -28.09
N TYR A 200 12.97 24.58 -26.83
CA TYR A 200 13.08 25.45 -25.65
C TYR A 200 14.37 26.28 -25.65
N VAL A 201 15.52 25.64 -25.88
CA VAL A 201 16.82 26.32 -25.95
C VAL A 201 16.82 27.37 -27.07
N THR A 202 16.25 27.05 -28.22
CA THR A 202 16.16 27.99 -29.35
C THR A 202 15.29 29.19 -28.99
N LEU A 203 14.10 28.98 -28.43
CA LEU A 203 13.20 30.05 -28.00
C LEU A 203 13.84 30.93 -26.92
N PHE A 204 14.53 30.33 -25.95
CA PHE A 204 15.24 31.06 -24.91
C PHE A 204 16.30 32.00 -25.48
N TYR A 205 17.10 31.55 -26.46
CA TYR A 205 18.13 32.40 -27.06
C TYR A 205 17.60 33.45 -28.03
N VAL A 206 16.49 33.16 -28.71
CA VAL A 206 15.81 34.12 -29.58
C VAL A 206 15.05 35.17 -28.74
N GLY A 207 14.89 34.96 -27.44
CA GLY A 207 14.11 35.84 -26.55
C GLY A 207 12.60 35.63 -26.65
N ALA A 208 12.13 34.80 -27.59
CA ALA A 208 10.72 34.57 -27.90
C ALA A 208 9.98 33.68 -26.87
N ILE A 209 10.57 33.41 -25.70
CA ILE A 209 10.00 32.46 -24.74
C ILE A 209 8.73 33.02 -24.09
N ASP A 210 8.72 34.32 -23.81
CA ASP A 210 7.61 34.97 -23.12
C ASP A 210 6.43 35.19 -24.09
N GLU A 211 6.70 35.56 -25.34
CA GLU A 211 5.72 35.71 -26.41
C GLU A 211 5.07 34.37 -26.74
N VAL A 212 5.87 33.31 -26.94
CA VAL A 212 5.34 31.96 -27.20
C VAL A 212 4.55 31.45 -26.01
N SER A 213 5.02 31.68 -24.78
CA SER A 213 4.28 31.29 -23.58
C SER A 213 2.95 32.03 -23.46
N ALA A 214 2.91 33.32 -23.79
CA ALA A 214 1.68 34.11 -23.80
C ALA A 214 0.68 33.59 -24.83
N VAL A 215 1.13 33.28 -26.06
CA VAL A 215 0.28 32.66 -27.09
C VAL A 215 -0.27 31.32 -26.61
N LEU A 216 0.57 30.44 -26.08
CA LEU A 216 0.14 29.13 -25.56
C LEU A 216 -0.80 29.23 -24.35
N ASN A 217 -0.66 30.27 -23.54
CA ASN A 217 -1.54 30.55 -22.39
C ASN A 217 -2.91 31.12 -22.83
N ASN A 218 -2.93 31.86 -23.94
CA ASN A 218 -4.14 32.42 -24.53
C ASN A 218 -4.95 31.36 -25.28
N LEU A 219 -4.30 30.32 -25.83
CA LEU A 219 -4.97 29.11 -26.31
C LEU A 219 -5.47 28.28 -25.10
N ALA A 220 -6.54 28.75 -24.48
CA ALA A 220 -7.16 28.08 -23.34
C ALA A 220 -8.57 27.58 -23.67
N LEU A 221 -8.88 26.39 -23.17
CA LEU A 221 -10.22 25.85 -23.12
C LEU A 221 -10.77 26.12 -21.72
N SER A 222 -11.88 26.84 -21.63
CA SER A 222 -12.63 27.03 -20.39
C SER A 222 -13.77 26.00 -20.33
N VAL A 223 -13.81 25.21 -19.26
CA VAL A 223 -14.90 24.27 -18.97
C VAL A 223 -15.34 24.52 -17.54
N GLY A 224 -16.49 25.19 -17.36
CA GLY A 224 -16.94 25.67 -16.05
C GLY A 224 -15.93 26.66 -15.46
N ASP A 225 -15.50 26.42 -14.21
CA ASP A 225 -14.47 27.23 -13.53
C ASP A 225 -13.04 26.83 -13.88
N MET A 226 -12.84 25.74 -14.64
CA MET A 226 -11.52 25.26 -15.01
C MET A 226 -11.05 25.91 -16.32
N ARG A 227 -10.01 26.75 -16.24
CA ARG A 227 -9.28 27.26 -17.41
C ARG A 227 -8.05 26.39 -17.65
N LEU A 228 -8.04 25.65 -18.75
CA LEU A 228 -6.93 24.77 -19.12
C LEU A 228 -6.24 25.32 -20.37
N SER A 229 -5.08 25.95 -20.20
CA SER A 229 -4.30 26.45 -21.33
C SER A 229 -3.47 25.36 -22.00
N LEU A 230 -3.11 25.55 -23.28
CA LEU A 230 -2.20 24.65 -23.97
C LEU A 230 -0.82 24.62 -23.28
N LEU A 231 -0.39 25.73 -22.68
CA LEU A 231 0.81 25.79 -21.85
C LEU A 231 0.69 24.87 -20.63
N ASP A 232 -0.46 24.86 -19.95
CA ASP A 232 -0.72 23.99 -18.80
C ASP A 232 -0.70 22.52 -19.19
N VAL A 233 -1.27 22.16 -20.35
CA VAL A 233 -1.21 20.79 -20.90
C VAL A 233 0.23 20.37 -21.19
N ILE A 234 1.02 21.24 -21.83
CA ILE A 234 2.42 20.94 -22.12
C ILE A 234 3.20 20.77 -20.81
N ARG A 235 3.00 21.68 -19.85
CA ARG A 235 3.61 21.58 -18.51
C ARG A 235 3.18 20.29 -17.80
N ALA A 236 1.91 19.90 -17.89
CA ALA A 236 1.36 18.66 -17.36
C ALA A 236 2.11 17.44 -17.88
N VAL A 237 2.22 17.33 -19.20
CA VAL A 237 2.85 16.19 -19.87
C VAL A 237 4.33 16.12 -19.52
N VAL A 238 5.02 17.27 -19.44
CA VAL A 238 6.44 17.32 -19.07
C VAL A 238 6.67 16.93 -17.61
N ILE A 239 5.95 17.54 -16.67
CA ILE A 239 6.09 17.25 -15.23
C ILE A 239 5.70 15.81 -14.94
N THR A 240 4.55 15.36 -15.44
CA THR A 240 4.08 13.98 -15.27
C THR A 240 5.07 13.02 -15.90
N GLY A 241 5.51 13.26 -17.14
CA GLY A 241 6.53 12.43 -17.80
C GLY A 241 7.84 12.33 -17.02
N ALA A 242 8.29 13.43 -16.42
CA ALA A 242 9.46 13.45 -15.54
C ALA A 242 9.23 12.63 -14.26
N LEU A 243 8.09 12.80 -13.58
CA LEU A 243 7.71 12.02 -12.41
C LEU A 243 7.62 10.52 -12.70
N PHE A 244 7.03 10.13 -13.83
CA PHE A 244 7.01 8.73 -14.28
C PHE A 244 8.40 8.18 -14.57
N ALA A 245 9.31 8.99 -15.13
CA ALA A 245 10.71 8.59 -15.33
C ALA A 245 11.43 8.36 -13.99
N VAL A 246 11.22 9.23 -13.01
CA VAL A 246 11.75 9.08 -11.65
C VAL A 246 11.15 7.83 -10.97
N ALA A 247 9.84 7.67 -11.03
CA ALA A 247 9.13 6.51 -10.49
C ALA A 247 9.63 5.20 -11.11
N ARG A 248 9.85 5.16 -12.43
CA ARG A 248 10.42 4.01 -13.14
C ARG A 248 11.85 3.73 -12.71
N MET A 249 12.66 4.77 -12.51
CA MET A 249 14.04 4.63 -12.04
C MET A 249 14.07 3.99 -10.65
N PHE A 250 13.29 4.54 -9.72
CA PHE A 250 13.19 4.08 -8.34
C PHE A 250 12.60 2.66 -8.27
N SER A 251 11.51 2.40 -9.00
CA SER A 251 10.90 1.08 -9.09
C SER A 251 11.89 0.02 -9.55
N ARG A 252 12.73 0.32 -10.55
CA ARG A 252 13.73 -0.63 -11.03
C ARG A 252 14.81 -0.90 -10.00
N THR A 253 15.37 0.13 -9.37
CA THR A 253 16.40 -0.05 -8.34
C THR A 253 15.86 -0.84 -7.15
N SER A 254 14.65 -0.53 -6.69
CA SER A 254 13.99 -1.28 -5.62
C SER A 254 13.65 -2.70 -6.05
N SER A 255 13.19 -2.92 -7.28
CA SER A 255 12.88 -4.26 -7.78
C SER A 255 14.10 -5.16 -7.86
N GLU A 256 15.26 -4.61 -8.27
CA GLU A 256 16.53 -5.33 -8.29
C GLU A 256 17.00 -5.67 -6.87
N GLN A 257 16.70 -4.82 -5.88
CA GLN A 257 17.04 -5.07 -4.48
C GLN A 257 16.12 -6.12 -3.84
N ILE A 258 14.82 -6.07 -4.12
CA ILE A 258 13.83 -7.05 -3.65
C ILE A 258 14.12 -8.44 -4.23
N GLN A 259 14.45 -8.53 -5.52
CA GLN A 259 14.72 -9.81 -6.19
C GLN A 259 16.04 -10.48 -5.77
N LYS A 260 16.97 -9.71 -5.18
CA LYS A 260 18.23 -10.23 -4.65
C LYS A 260 18.08 -10.83 -3.25
N ASN A 261 16.94 -10.60 -2.59
CA ASN A 261 16.73 -11.13 -1.26
C ASN A 261 16.19 -12.57 -1.35
N GLU A 262 17.05 -13.55 -1.09
CA GLU A 262 16.71 -14.97 -1.13
C GLU A 262 15.76 -15.38 0.01
N ASP A 263 15.67 -14.59 1.09
CA ASP A 263 14.74 -14.83 2.20
C ASP A 263 13.27 -14.60 1.81
N ILE A 264 13.03 -13.89 0.71
CA ILE A 264 11.68 -13.57 0.23
C ILE A 264 11.30 -14.55 -0.88
N SER A 265 10.16 -15.23 -0.73
CA SER A 265 9.66 -16.16 -1.75
C SER A 265 9.42 -15.47 -3.09
N PRO A 266 9.67 -16.14 -4.24
CA PRO A 266 9.51 -15.53 -5.56
C PRO A 266 8.14 -14.88 -5.80
N SER A 267 7.06 -15.52 -5.32
CA SER A 267 5.69 -14.98 -5.41
C SER A 267 5.53 -13.67 -4.65
N MET A 268 6.13 -13.56 -3.46
CA MET A 268 6.08 -12.34 -2.64
C MET A 268 6.93 -11.22 -3.27
N GLN A 269 8.08 -11.55 -3.87
CA GLN A 269 8.89 -10.59 -4.61
C GLN A 269 8.09 -9.95 -5.75
N VAL A 270 7.39 -10.76 -6.55
CA VAL A 270 6.54 -10.26 -7.65
C VAL A 270 5.42 -9.37 -7.11
N LEU A 271 4.74 -9.79 -6.04
CA LEU A 271 3.66 -9.01 -5.42
C LEU A 271 4.16 -7.65 -4.93
N MET A 272 5.26 -7.62 -4.18
CA MET A 272 5.85 -6.39 -3.65
C MET A 272 6.28 -5.43 -4.77
N VAL A 273 6.90 -5.94 -5.84
CA VAL A 273 7.32 -5.12 -6.98
C VAL A 273 6.11 -4.53 -7.70
N LYS A 274 5.04 -5.31 -7.90
CA LYS A 274 3.80 -4.81 -8.53
C LYS A 274 3.10 -3.78 -7.65
N PHE A 275 3.02 -4.02 -6.35
CA PHE A 275 2.44 -3.07 -5.40
C PHE A 275 3.22 -1.75 -5.39
N LEU A 276 4.55 -1.82 -5.28
CA LEU A 276 5.42 -0.64 -5.34
C LEU A 276 5.25 0.14 -6.65
N GLN A 277 5.16 -0.56 -7.79
CA GLN A 277 4.91 0.07 -9.10
C GLN A 277 3.57 0.79 -9.12
N MET A 278 2.51 0.15 -8.63
CA MET A 278 1.18 0.73 -8.59
C MET A 278 1.13 2.00 -7.74
N VAL A 279 1.76 1.97 -6.56
CA VAL A 279 1.85 3.13 -5.66
C VAL A 279 2.67 4.26 -6.29
N LEU A 280 3.86 3.97 -6.83
CA LEU A 280 4.73 5.01 -7.40
C LEU A 280 4.14 5.65 -8.65
N TYR A 281 3.57 4.86 -9.57
CA TYR A 281 2.94 5.40 -10.77
C TYR A 281 1.62 6.09 -10.47
N GLY A 282 0.83 5.58 -9.52
CA GLY A 282 -0.36 6.26 -9.03
C GLY A 282 -0.01 7.62 -8.41
N ALA A 283 0.98 7.66 -7.53
CA ALA A 283 1.47 8.91 -6.93
C ALA A 283 2.01 9.89 -7.99
N ALA A 284 2.82 9.41 -8.94
CA ALA A 284 3.32 10.24 -10.03
C ALA A 284 2.19 10.85 -10.88
N PHE A 285 1.12 10.08 -11.12
CA PHE A 285 -0.07 10.55 -11.82
C PHE A 285 -0.80 11.64 -11.03
N PHE A 286 -1.12 11.41 -9.74
CA PHE A 286 -1.84 12.39 -8.92
C PHE A 286 -1.03 13.68 -8.70
N ILE A 287 0.29 13.57 -8.44
CA ILE A 287 1.17 14.73 -8.30
C ILE A 287 1.26 15.49 -9.63
N GLY A 288 1.38 14.78 -10.75
CA GLY A 288 1.40 15.37 -12.08
C GLY A 288 0.12 16.17 -12.38
N LEU A 289 -1.04 15.62 -12.02
CA LEU A 289 -2.34 16.26 -12.22
C LEU A 289 -2.50 17.50 -11.32
N LYS A 290 -2.07 17.42 -10.05
CA LYS A 290 -2.06 18.56 -9.10
C LYS A 290 -1.15 19.70 -9.56
N ALA A 291 0.00 19.39 -10.17
CA ALA A 291 0.96 20.40 -10.64
C ALA A 291 0.40 21.32 -11.74
N VAL A 292 -0.73 20.94 -12.34
CA VAL A 292 -1.40 21.64 -13.45
C VAL A 292 -2.62 22.40 -12.94
N GLY A 293 -2.88 22.36 -11.62
CA GLY A 293 -4.03 23.04 -11.02
C GLY A 293 -5.35 22.29 -11.18
N VAL A 294 -5.33 21.01 -11.59
CA VAL A 294 -6.54 20.19 -11.62
C VAL A 294 -7.01 19.93 -10.18
N ASP A 295 -8.28 20.21 -9.90
CA ASP A 295 -8.89 19.88 -8.63
C ASP A 295 -9.02 18.36 -8.46
N LEU A 296 -8.35 17.82 -7.44
CA LEU A 296 -8.36 16.40 -7.13
C LEU A 296 -9.50 16.01 -6.19
N THR A 297 -10.36 16.93 -5.77
CA THR A 297 -11.42 16.68 -4.79
C THR A 297 -12.37 15.57 -5.26
N GLY A 298 -12.82 15.60 -6.51
CA GLY A 298 -13.66 14.54 -7.06
C GLY A 298 -12.97 13.16 -7.09
N LEU A 299 -11.68 13.14 -7.47
CA LEU A 299 -10.86 11.92 -7.45
C LEU A 299 -10.61 11.43 -6.02
N ALA A 300 -10.47 12.33 -5.05
CA ALA A 300 -10.30 11.99 -3.64
C ALA A 300 -11.57 11.36 -3.06
N VAL A 301 -12.76 11.90 -3.40
CA VAL A 301 -14.05 11.30 -3.01
C VAL A 301 -14.20 9.90 -3.61
N LEU A 302 -13.93 9.74 -4.92
CA LEU A 302 -14.00 8.44 -5.58
C LEU A 302 -12.99 7.43 -4.99
N SER A 303 -11.75 7.86 -4.78
CA SER A 303 -10.69 7.03 -4.19
C SER A 303 -11.01 6.67 -2.73
N GLY A 304 -11.67 7.58 -1.99
CA GLY A 304 -12.19 7.33 -0.66
C GLY A 304 -13.26 6.24 -0.67
N ALA A 305 -14.23 6.32 -1.57
CA ALA A 305 -15.27 5.29 -1.72
C ALA A 305 -14.68 3.92 -2.10
N ILE A 306 -13.73 3.89 -3.05
CA ILE A 306 -13.00 2.66 -3.42
C ILE A 306 -12.20 2.14 -2.22
N GLY A 307 -11.54 3.03 -1.46
CA GLY A 307 -10.79 2.69 -0.27
C GLY A 307 -11.65 2.07 0.82
N VAL A 308 -12.86 2.59 1.06
CA VAL A 308 -13.84 2.02 1.98
C VAL A 308 -14.29 0.64 1.49
N GLY A 309 -14.63 0.49 0.21
CA GLY A 309 -15.00 -0.79 -0.39
C GLY A 309 -13.91 -1.86 -0.27
N LEU A 310 -12.66 -1.48 -0.56
CA LEU A 310 -11.49 -2.35 -0.36
C LEU A 310 -11.27 -2.68 1.12
N GLY A 311 -11.48 -1.72 2.02
CA GLY A 311 -11.38 -1.91 3.46
C GLY A 311 -12.37 -2.97 3.97
N PHE A 312 -13.64 -2.90 3.55
CA PHE A 312 -14.63 -3.93 3.85
C PHE A 312 -14.25 -5.29 3.23
N GLY A 313 -13.75 -5.32 1.99
CA GLY A 313 -13.31 -6.55 1.34
C GLY A 313 -12.10 -7.21 2.01
N LEU A 314 -11.19 -6.42 2.58
CA LEU A 314 -9.97 -6.90 3.23
C LEU A 314 -10.13 -7.11 4.74
N GLN A 315 -11.28 -6.74 5.31
CA GLN A 315 -11.53 -6.78 6.76
C GLN A 315 -11.17 -8.13 7.38
N LYS A 316 -11.60 -9.25 6.78
CA LYS A 316 -11.31 -10.60 7.27
C LYS A 316 -9.83 -10.97 7.21
N VAL A 317 -9.12 -10.54 6.18
CA VAL A 317 -7.67 -10.80 6.05
C VAL A 317 -6.90 -10.03 7.13
N VAL A 318 -7.26 -8.77 7.34
CA VAL A 318 -6.65 -7.92 8.38
C VAL A 318 -6.98 -8.45 9.77
N SER A 319 -8.23 -8.85 10.02
CA SER A 319 -8.65 -9.44 11.30
C SER A 319 -7.82 -10.67 11.64
N ASN A 320 -7.67 -11.62 10.72
CA ASN A 320 -6.84 -12.81 10.93
C ASN A 320 -5.36 -12.48 11.19
N LEU A 321 -4.81 -11.47 10.51
CA LEU A 321 -3.44 -11.04 10.74
C LEU A 321 -3.27 -10.45 12.14
N VAL A 322 -4.16 -9.53 12.53
CA VAL A 322 -4.13 -8.88 13.85
C VAL A 322 -4.35 -9.90 14.96
N SER A 323 -5.32 -10.81 14.82
CA SER A 323 -5.55 -11.92 15.76
C SER A 323 -4.31 -12.80 15.89
N GLY A 324 -3.62 -13.11 14.79
CA GLY A 324 -2.36 -13.86 14.83
C GLY A 324 -1.28 -13.17 15.65
N VAL A 325 -1.11 -11.86 15.47
CA VAL A 325 -0.15 -11.06 16.26
C VAL A 325 -0.53 -11.06 17.74
N ILE A 326 -1.82 -10.88 18.06
CA ILE A 326 -2.32 -10.90 19.45
C ILE A 326 -2.04 -12.24 20.12
N ILE A 327 -2.35 -13.36 19.46
CA ILE A 327 -2.07 -14.72 19.98
C ILE A 327 -0.59 -14.89 20.31
N LEU A 328 0.31 -14.40 19.44
CA LEU A 328 1.77 -14.49 19.67
C LEU A 328 2.25 -13.62 20.83
N LEU A 329 1.68 -12.43 21.01
CA LEU A 329 2.02 -11.51 22.09
C LEU A 329 1.53 -12.01 23.44
N ASP A 330 0.25 -12.38 23.51
CA ASP A 330 -0.40 -12.82 24.75
C ASP A 330 -0.02 -14.26 25.12
N LYS A 331 0.50 -15.03 24.14
CA LYS A 331 0.82 -16.46 24.27
C LYS A 331 -0.35 -17.26 24.84
N SER A 332 -1.58 -16.87 24.50
CA SER A 332 -2.82 -17.53 24.93
C SER A 332 -2.90 -18.99 24.48
N ILE A 333 -2.19 -19.30 23.39
CA ILE A 333 -2.11 -20.62 22.77
C ILE A 333 -0.71 -20.79 22.18
N LYS A 334 -0.09 -21.96 22.35
CA LYS A 334 1.30 -22.25 21.92
C LYS A 334 1.38 -23.53 21.08
N PRO A 335 2.40 -23.66 20.20
CA PRO A 335 2.71 -24.94 19.57
C PRO A 335 2.93 -26.02 20.63
N GLY A 336 2.30 -27.17 20.44
CA GLY A 336 2.27 -28.29 21.39
C GLY A 336 1.05 -28.30 22.33
N ASP A 337 0.30 -27.20 22.45
CA ASP A 337 -0.89 -27.19 23.30
C ASP A 337 -2.00 -28.09 22.74
N VAL A 338 -2.71 -28.79 23.64
CA VAL A 338 -3.90 -29.58 23.31
C VAL A 338 -5.13 -28.70 23.50
N ILE A 339 -5.85 -28.45 22.40
CA ILE A 339 -7.01 -27.56 22.39
C ILE A 339 -8.27 -28.26 21.87
N SER A 340 -9.41 -27.74 22.32
CA SER A 340 -10.73 -28.06 21.77
C SER A 340 -11.41 -26.77 21.33
N LEU A 341 -11.84 -26.71 20.06
CA LEU A 341 -12.63 -25.61 19.50
C LEU A 341 -13.82 -26.21 18.73
N GLY A 342 -15.04 -26.00 19.25
CA GLY A 342 -16.24 -26.65 18.72
C GLY A 342 -16.08 -28.18 18.74
N GLU A 343 -16.19 -28.81 17.57
CA GLU A 343 -16.02 -30.26 17.39
C GLU A 343 -14.56 -30.67 17.13
N THR A 344 -13.65 -29.72 16.93
CA THR A 344 -12.25 -30.01 16.63
C THR A 344 -11.46 -30.19 17.92
N PHE A 345 -10.87 -31.36 18.10
CA PHE A 345 -9.97 -31.68 19.21
C PHE A 345 -8.62 -32.17 18.69
N GLY A 346 -7.54 -31.51 19.09
CA GLY A 346 -6.19 -31.83 18.61
C GLY A 346 -5.11 -31.01 19.30
N TRP A 347 -3.87 -31.18 18.85
CA TRP A 347 -2.76 -30.38 19.33
C TRP A 347 -2.25 -29.43 18.24
N ILE A 348 -1.60 -28.36 18.66
CA ILE A 348 -1.17 -27.30 17.76
C ILE A 348 0.19 -27.63 17.19
N GLN A 349 0.26 -27.71 15.87
CA GLN A 349 1.50 -28.00 15.16
C GLN A 349 2.27 -26.70 14.86
N GLN A 350 1.58 -25.67 14.38
CA GLN A 350 2.22 -24.42 13.97
C GLN A 350 1.26 -23.23 14.12
N LEU A 351 1.81 -22.09 14.53
CA LEU A 351 1.15 -20.79 14.47
C LEU A 351 1.58 -20.05 13.19
N GLY A 352 0.62 -19.73 12.33
CA GLY A 352 0.82 -18.92 11.14
C GLY A 352 0.30 -17.49 11.32
N ALA A 353 0.65 -16.62 10.39
CA ALA A 353 0.21 -15.22 10.43
C ALA A 353 -1.31 -15.04 10.31
N ARG A 354 -2.01 -15.98 9.65
CA ARG A 354 -3.47 -15.89 9.39
C ARG A 354 -4.28 -17.10 9.87
N TYR A 355 -3.62 -18.18 10.26
CA TYR A 355 -4.26 -19.42 10.71
C TYR A 355 -3.35 -20.13 11.71
N VAL A 356 -3.94 -21.02 12.49
CA VAL A 356 -3.26 -22.01 13.32
C VAL A 356 -3.52 -23.40 12.77
N SER A 357 -2.47 -24.21 12.70
CA SER A 357 -2.57 -25.61 12.33
C SER A 357 -2.82 -26.47 13.58
N VAL A 358 -3.92 -27.21 13.57
CA VAL A 358 -4.32 -28.15 14.61
C VAL A 358 -4.38 -29.56 14.03
N VAL A 359 -3.53 -30.44 14.53
CA VAL A 359 -3.49 -31.84 14.11
C VAL A 359 -4.34 -32.68 15.06
N THR A 360 -5.27 -33.42 14.50
CA THR A 360 -6.15 -34.35 15.23
C THR A 360 -5.52 -35.73 15.35
N ARG A 361 -6.03 -36.55 16.27
CA ARG A 361 -5.59 -37.93 16.48
C ARG A 361 -5.70 -38.80 15.21
N ASP A 362 -6.67 -38.49 14.35
CA ASP A 362 -6.92 -39.20 13.09
C ASP A 362 -5.95 -38.80 11.96
N GLY A 363 -4.95 -37.95 12.25
CA GLY A 363 -3.97 -37.48 11.27
C GLY A 363 -4.47 -36.38 10.34
N ARG A 364 -5.67 -35.82 10.58
CA ARG A 364 -6.19 -34.65 9.85
C ARG A 364 -5.64 -33.37 10.46
N GLU A 365 -5.13 -32.49 9.59
CA GLU A 365 -4.65 -31.16 9.94
C GLU A 365 -5.70 -30.10 9.58
N TYR A 366 -6.24 -29.43 10.58
CA TYR A 366 -7.22 -28.35 10.43
C TYR A 366 -6.51 -27.00 10.47
N LEU A 367 -6.76 -26.19 9.44
CA LEU A 367 -6.26 -24.82 9.35
C LEU A 367 -7.32 -23.87 9.87
N ILE A 368 -7.24 -23.53 11.16
CA ILE A 368 -8.23 -22.70 11.85
C ILE A 368 -7.84 -21.23 11.68
N PRO A 369 -8.72 -20.35 11.15
CA PRO A 369 -8.47 -18.92 11.10
C PRO A 369 -8.15 -18.34 12.48
N ASN A 370 -7.19 -17.42 12.55
CA ASN A 370 -6.80 -16.80 13.82
C ASN A 370 -7.94 -16.01 14.46
N GLU A 371 -8.82 -15.42 13.66
CA GLU A 371 -10.01 -14.70 14.14
C GLU A 371 -10.89 -15.62 15.01
N ASP A 372 -11.13 -16.86 14.57
CA ASP A 372 -12.00 -17.81 15.25
C ASP A 372 -11.46 -18.21 16.64
N LEU A 373 -10.14 -18.24 16.81
CA LEU A 373 -9.48 -18.54 18.09
C LEU A 373 -9.54 -17.39 19.10
N ILE A 374 -9.73 -16.16 18.63
CA ILE A 374 -9.86 -14.97 19.48
C ILE A 374 -11.33 -14.71 19.81
N THR A 375 -12.24 -14.90 18.86
CA THR A 375 -13.67 -14.61 19.05
C THR A 375 -14.45 -15.78 19.65
N GLY A 376 -14.00 -17.01 19.40
CA GLY A 376 -14.65 -18.24 19.87
C GLY A 376 -14.13 -18.70 21.24
N GLN A 377 -14.91 -19.56 21.90
CA GLN A 377 -14.46 -20.23 23.13
C GLN A 377 -13.49 -21.37 22.80
N VAL A 378 -12.23 -21.22 23.22
CA VAL A 378 -11.20 -22.26 23.11
C VAL A 378 -10.96 -22.89 24.48
N VAL A 379 -11.05 -24.21 24.58
CA VAL A 379 -10.63 -24.95 25.78
C VAL A 379 -9.21 -25.43 25.56
N ASN A 380 -8.25 -24.90 26.32
CA ASN A 380 -6.86 -25.35 26.30
C ASN A 380 -6.60 -26.27 27.51
N TRP A 381 -6.31 -27.53 27.23
CA TRP A 381 -6.14 -28.59 28.22
C TRP A 381 -4.74 -28.61 28.84
N SER A 382 -3.77 -27.91 28.23
CA SER A 382 -2.36 -27.94 28.63
C SER A 382 -1.76 -26.56 28.91
N HIS A 383 -2.57 -25.51 28.95
CA HIS A 383 -2.10 -24.11 29.05
C HIS A 383 -1.28 -23.82 30.31
N THR A 384 -1.84 -24.12 31.49
CA THR A 384 -1.24 -23.78 32.79
C THR A 384 -0.32 -24.88 33.29
N ASN A 385 -0.68 -26.13 33.03
CA ASN A 385 0.15 -27.32 33.27
C ASN A 385 -0.36 -28.44 32.35
N ALA A 386 0.45 -29.48 32.18
CA ALA A 386 0.08 -30.64 31.38
C ALA A 386 -0.89 -31.60 32.10
N PHE A 387 -1.33 -31.28 33.32
CA PHE A 387 -2.13 -32.18 34.13
C PHE A 387 -3.60 -32.13 33.70
N VAL A 388 -4.06 -33.22 33.09
CA VAL A 388 -5.46 -33.37 32.69
C VAL A 388 -6.16 -34.33 33.64
N ARG A 389 -7.30 -33.90 34.18
CA ARG A 389 -8.18 -34.77 34.97
C ARG A 389 -9.12 -35.52 34.05
N LEU A 390 -9.18 -36.82 34.22
CA LEU A 390 -10.12 -37.69 33.53
C LEU A 390 -11.10 -38.25 34.55
N ASP A 391 -12.36 -38.31 34.11
CA ASP A 391 -13.48 -38.82 34.89
C ASP A 391 -13.97 -40.10 34.19
N ILE A 392 -14.14 -41.18 34.97
CA ILE A 392 -14.69 -42.47 34.58
C ILE A 392 -15.96 -42.72 35.38
N PHE A 393 -17.03 -43.12 34.70
CA PHE A 393 -18.30 -43.49 35.32
C PHE A 393 -18.49 -45.00 35.26
N PHE A 394 -18.89 -45.59 36.38
CA PHE A 394 -19.22 -47.02 36.48
C PHE A 394 -20.27 -47.25 37.58
N GLY A 395 -20.96 -48.38 37.53
CA GLY A 395 -21.95 -48.76 38.53
C GLY A 395 -21.72 -50.17 39.06
N THR A 396 -22.04 -50.41 40.33
CA THR A 396 -21.97 -51.73 40.98
C THR A 396 -23.30 -52.11 41.61
N ALA A 397 -23.53 -53.41 41.85
CA ALA A 397 -24.78 -53.89 42.44
C ALA A 397 -24.99 -53.32 43.85
N TYR A 398 -26.25 -53.10 44.24
CA TYR A 398 -26.63 -52.59 45.57
C TYR A 398 -26.21 -53.49 46.74
N ALA A 399 -25.95 -54.77 46.48
CA ALA A 399 -25.48 -55.72 47.48
C ALA A 399 -23.99 -55.50 47.85
N ASN A 400 -23.21 -54.82 47.01
CA ASN A 400 -21.79 -54.58 47.25
C ASN A 400 -21.60 -53.42 48.24
N ASP A 401 -20.66 -53.57 49.19
CA ASP A 401 -20.31 -52.49 50.13
C ASP A 401 -19.66 -51.30 49.38
N PRO A 402 -20.29 -50.11 49.37
CA PRO A 402 -19.74 -48.94 48.67
C PRO A 402 -18.39 -48.48 49.19
N HIS A 403 -18.05 -48.73 50.45
CA HIS A 403 -16.74 -48.38 51.00
C HIS A 403 -15.65 -49.27 50.42
N LYS A 404 -15.93 -50.58 50.32
CA LYS A 404 -15.02 -51.56 49.69
C LYS A 404 -14.81 -51.24 48.21
N VAL A 405 -15.88 -50.97 47.46
CA VAL A 405 -15.84 -50.62 46.03
C VAL A 405 -14.94 -49.41 45.79
N ARG A 406 -15.11 -48.32 46.56
CA ARG A 406 -14.28 -47.11 46.42
C ARG A 406 -12.80 -47.37 46.64
N LYS A 407 -12.45 -48.16 47.67
CA LYS A 407 -11.06 -48.48 48.01
C LYS A 407 -10.40 -49.27 46.89
N ILE A 408 -11.09 -50.27 46.35
CA ILE A 408 -10.59 -51.11 45.25
C ILE A 408 -10.47 -50.29 43.96
N ALA A 409 -11.47 -49.46 43.63
CA ALA A 409 -11.43 -48.63 42.44
C ALA A 409 -10.24 -47.64 42.43
N ILE A 410 -9.94 -47.02 43.59
CA ILE A 410 -8.78 -46.14 43.74
C ILE A 410 -7.47 -46.92 43.58
N ALA A 411 -7.35 -48.10 44.19
CA ALA A 411 -6.17 -48.95 44.07
C ALA A 411 -5.95 -49.41 42.61
N ALA A 412 -7.02 -49.83 41.93
CA ALA A 412 -6.99 -50.27 40.54
C ALA A 412 -6.47 -49.16 39.62
N ALA A 413 -7.04 -47.95 39.69
CA ALA A 413 -6.55 -46.82 38.90
C ALA A 413 -5.12 -46.39 39.25
N SER A 414 -4.71 -46.52 40.52
CA SER A 414 -3.35 -46.16 40.93
C SER A 414 -2.29 -47.11 40.38
N GLY A 415 -2.67 -48.32 39.97
CA GLY A 415 -1.78 -49.30 39.36
C GLY A 415 -1.59 -49.14 37.85
N VAL A 416 -2.34 -48.25 37.19
CA VAL A 416 -2.28 -48.06 35.75
C VAL A 416 -1.17 -47.08 35.37
N ASP A 417 -0.30 -47.51 34.45
CA ASP A 417 0.76 -46.67 33.89
C ASP A 417 0.17 -45.40 33.23
N ARG A 418 0.82 -44.24 33.43
CA ARG A 418 0.35 -42.86 33.15
C ARG A 418 -0.59 -42.21 34.17
N VAL A 419 -1.12 -42.93 35.15
CA VAL A 419 -1.89 -42.29 36.26
C VAL A 419 -0.93 -41.69 37.28
N LEU A 420 -1.14 -40.42 37.62
CA LEU A 420 -0.22 -39.69 38.51
C LEU A 420 -0.34 -40.14 39.97
N SER A 421 0.78 -40.59 40.53
CA SER A 421 0.86 -41.01 41.94
C SER A 421 0.79 -39.86 42.93
N PHE A 422 1.37 -38.69 42.62
CA PHE A 422 1.36 -37.51 43.50
C PHE A 422 0.00 -36.78 43.53
N ARG A 423 -0.90 -37.08 42.58
CA ARG A 423 -2.30 -36.63 42.56
C ARG A 423 -3.20 -37.86 42.55
N PRO A 424 -3.38 -38.52 43.71
CA PRO A 424 -3.97 -39.84 43.77
C PRO A 424 -5.40 -39.85 43.22
N PRO A 425 -5.83 -40.97 42.59
CA PRO A 425 -7.21 -41.15 42.16
C PRO A 425 -8.20 -41.01 43.31
N VAL A 426 -9.37 -40.46 43.01
CA VAL A 426 -10.48 -40.34 43.97
C VAL A 426 -11.73 -40.97 43.38
N CYS A 427 -12.42 -41.78 44.19
CA CYS A 427 -13.69 -42.40 43.83
C CYS A 427 -14.81 -41.84 44.73
N HIS A 428 -15.90 -41.39 44.12
CA HIS A 428 -17.08 -40.87 44.81
C HIS A 428 -18.34 -41.57 44.33
N ILE A 429 -19.32 -41.73 45.22
CA ILE A 429 -20.68 -42.10 44.83
C ILE A 429 -21.35 -40.84 44.28
N VAL A 430 -21.94 -40.94 43.10
CA VAL A 430 -22.65 -39.84 42.42
C VAL A 430 -24.14 -39.94 42.67
N GLY A 431 -24.66 -41.15 42.80
CA GLY A 431 -26.08 -41.39 43.03
C GLY A 431 -26.41 -42.86 43.19
N PHE A 432 -27.69 -43.12 43.40
CA PHE A 432 -28.31 -44.43 43.46
C PHE A 432 -29.21 -44.55 42.23
N GLY A 433 -28.76 -45.26 41.20
CA GLY A 433 -29.45 -45.45 39.93
C GLY A 433 -30.46 -46.60 39.96
N ASP A 434 -31.21 -46.78 38.88
CA ASP A 434 -32.33 -47.74 38.81
C ASP A 434 -31.91 -49.21 39.07
N SER A 435 -30.66 -49.56 38.82
CA SER A 435 -30.14 -50.93 39.00
C SER A 435 -28.72 -51.00 39.58
N SER A 436 -28.09 -49.86 39.85
CA SER A 436 -26.71 -49.76 40.35
C SER A 436 -26.55 -48.63 41.36
N VAL A 437 -25.55 -48.77 42.23
CA VAL A 437 -24.93 -47.60 42.89
C VAL A 437 -23.93 -47.01 41.90
N ASP A 438 -24.05 -45.72 41.60
CA ASP A 438 -23.27 -45.05 40.55
C ASP A 438 -22.07 -44.33 41.13
N TYR A 439 -20.91 -44.52 40.51
CA TYR A 439 -19.63 -43.97 40.96
C TYR A 439 -18.96 -43.15 39.86
N ILE A 440 -18.19 -42.16 40.31
CA ILE A 440 -17.23 -41.42 39.49
C ILE A 440 -15.82 -41.63 40.05
N LEU A 441 -14.96 -42.18 39.21
CA LEU A 441 -13.53 -42.30 39.46
C LEU A 441 -12.81 -41.19 38.71
N ARG A 442 -12.08 -40.36 39.45
CA ARG A 442 -11.29 -39.26 38.89
C ARG A 442 -9.82 -39.52 39.10
N PHE A 443 -9.03 -39.33 38.06
CA PHE A 443 -7.58 -39.45 38.12
C PHE A 443 -6.92 -38.42 37.22
N TRP A 444 -5.64 -38.18 37.45
CA TRP A 444 -4.85 -37.21 36.69
C TRP A 444 -3.80 -37.92 35.83
N ILE A 445 -3.56 -37.37 34.64
CA ILE A 445 -2.45 -37.73 33.74
C ILE A 445 -1.62 -36.48 33.46
N ASP A 446 -0.39 -36.62 32.97
CA ASP A 446 0.49 -35.50 32.56
C ASP A 446 0.80 -35.45 31.05
N ASP A 447 0.27 -36.39 30.26
CA ASP A 447 0.58 -36.53 28.84
C ASP A 447 -0.68 -36.58 27.94
N PRO A 448 -1.49 -35.50 27.88
CA PRO A 448 -2.73 -35.50 27.11
C PRO A 448 -2.53 -35.75 25.60
N THR A 449 -1.34 -35.46 25.06
CA THR A 449 -0.95 -35.73 23.67
C THR A 449 -0.87 -37.23 23.34
N GLY A 450 -0.63 -38.09 24.34
CA GLY A 450 -0.65 -39.56 24.21
C GLY A 450 -2.04 -40.14 23.95
N GLY A 451 -3.08 -39.31 23.97
CA GLY A 451 -4.48 -39.69 23.84
C GLY A 451 -5.14 -39.88 25.20
N LEU A 452 -6.44 -39.58 25.26
CA LEU A 452 -7.26 -39.69 26.48
C LEU A 452 -8.07 -41.01 26.52
N THR A 453 -8.39 -41.57 25.35
CA THR A 453 -9.24 -42.78 25.25
C THR A 453 -8.50 -44.05 25.68
N ASN A 454 -7.22 -44.17 25.33
CA ASN A 454 -6.41 -45.35 25.68
C ASN A 454 -6.26 -45.50 27.20
N ILE A 455 -5.96 -44.42 27.92
CA ILE A 455 -5.82 -44.47 29.37
C ILE A 455 -7.17 -44.74 30.06
N ARG A 456 -8.28 -44.17 29.55
CA ARG A 456 -9.62 -44.53 30.04
C ARG A 456 -9.89 -46.03 29.89
N GLY A 457 -9.58 -46.59 28.71
CA GLY A 457 -9.72 -48.03 28.45
C GLY A 457 -8.89 -48.88 29.42
N ASN A 458 -7.62 -48.53 29.63
CA ASN A 458 -6.74 -49.24 30.56
C ASN A 458 -7.25 -49.20 32.00
N VAL A 459 -7.78 -48.05 32.45
CA VAL A 459 -8.38 -47.95 33.78
C VAL A 459 -9.69 -48.73 33.89
N TYR A 460 -10.52 -48.76 32.85
CA TYR A 460 -11.70 -49.62 32.81
C TYR A 460 -11.35 -51.11 32.90
N LEU A 461 -10.29 -51.55 32.21
CA LEU A 461 -9.79 -52.93 32.32
C LEU A 461 -9.26 -53.23 33.73
N ALA A 462 -8.46 -52.33 34.30
CA ALA A 462 -7.97 -52.50 35.67
C ALA A 462 -9.12 -52.56 36.69
N LEU A 463 -10.19 -51.77 36.50
CA LEU A 463 -11.40 -51.85 37.32
C LEU A 463 -12.11 -53.20 37.14
N TRP A 464 -12.23 -53.68 35.91
CA TRP A 464 -12.86 -54.97 35.61
C TRP A 464 -12.15 -56.12 36.33
N ASP A 465 -10.82 -56.19 36.20
CA ASP A 465 -10.01 -57.23 36.83
C ASP A 465 -10.08 -57.14 38.36
N ALA A 466 -9.95 -55.93 38.92
CA ALA A 466 -10.00 -55.72 40.36
C ALA A 466 -11.38 -56.03 40.97
N PHE A 467 -12.47 -55.80 40.24
CA PHE A 467 -13.82 -56.15 40.69
C PHE A 467 -14.07 -57.64 40.67
N GLN A 468 -13.60 -58.36 39.64
CA GLN A 468 -13.66 -59.81 39.58
C GLN A 468 -12.88 -60.47 40.73
N GLU A 469 -11.67 -60.00 41.03
CA GLU A 469 -10.84 -60.55 42.12
C GLU A 469 -11.42 -60.32 43.52
N ASN A 470 -12.34 -59.38 43.68
CA ASN A 470 -12.89 -58.97 44.99
C ASN A 470 -14.38 -59.26 45.16
N ASP A 471 -14.95 -60.07 44.25
CA ASP A 471 -16.37 -60.44 44.21
C ASP A 471 -17.30 -59.22 44.17
N ILE A 472 -16.98 -58.22 43.35
CA ILE A 472 -17.82 -57.03 43.14
C ILE A 472 -18.62 -57.21 41.85
N ASP A 473 -19.93 -57.36 41.99
CA ASP A 473 -20.83 -57.51 40.85
C ASP A 473 -21.09 -56.21 40.09
N ILE A 474 -20.97 -56.29 38.77
CA ILE A 474 -21.46 -55.26 37.83
C ILE A 474 -22.88 -55.68 37.42
N PRO A 475 -23.92 -54.91 37.81
CA PRO A 475 -25.30 -55.36 37.68
C PRO A 475 -25.78 -55.22 36.24
N PHE A 476 -26.52 -56.22 35.77
CA PHE A 476 -27.44 -56.05 34.65
C PHE A 476 -28.66 -55.23 35.11
N PRO A 477 -29.40 -54.60 34.17
CA PRO A 477 -30.68 -53.96 34.48
C PRO A 477 -31.59 -54.91 35.27
N GLN A 478 -31.97 -54.50 36.48
CA GLN A 478 -32.82 -55.28 37.38
C GLN A 478 -34.28 -54.86 37.19
N ARG A 479 -35.20 -55.81 37.24
CA ARG A 479 -36.64 -55.52 37.26
C ARG A 479 -37.34 -56.43 38.24
N GLU A 480 -38.02 -55.82 39.21
CA GLU A 480 -38.94 -56.54 40.07
C GLU A 480 -40.25 -56.77 39.32
N VAL A 481 -40.63 -58.02 39.11
CA VAL A 481 -41.91 -58.39 38.49
C VAL A 481 -42.80 -59.00 39.56
N ARG A 482 -43.83 -58.26 39.94
CA ARG A 482 -44.87 -58.76 40.83
C ARG A 482 -46.01 -59.36 40.00
N LEU A 483 -46.13 -60.68 40.03
CA LEU A 483 -47.31 -61.38 39.50
C LEU A 483 -48.49 -61.09 40.44
N LEU A 484 -49.51 -60.43 39.93
CA LEU A 484 -50.76 -60.21 40.64
C LEU A 484 -51.70 -61.35 40.26
N ASP A 485 -51.93 -62.30 41.17
CA ASP A 485 -52.98 -63.30 40.99
C ASP A 485 -54.33 -62.63 41.22
N GLU A 486 -55.09 -62.41 40.15
CA GLU A 486 -56.53 -62.16 40.24
C GLU A 486 -57.27 -62.91 39.12
N ALA A 487 -57.88 -64.03 39.50
CA ALA A 487 -59.04 -64.56 38.79
C ALA A 487 -60.11 -64.96 39.83
N PRO A 488 -61.05 -64.07 40.17
CA PRO A 488 -62.31 -64.46 40.76
C PRO A 488 -63.37 -64.51 39.64
N GLY A 489 -63.81 -65.72 39.30
CA GLY A 489 -65.15 -65.95 38.75
C GLY A 489 -65.36 -65.69 37.25
N GLY A 490 -64.77 -66.53 36.39
CA GLY A 490 -65.35 -66.82 35.08
C GLY A 490 -66.51 -67.80 35.24
N ALA A 491 -67.71 -67.30 35.53
CA ALA A 491 -68.93 -68.09 35.51
C ALA A 491 -69.15 -68.63 34.08
N VAL A 492 -69.06 -69.95 33.95
CA VAL A 492 -69.60 -70.68 32.80
C VAL A 492 -71.11 -70.58 32.90
N THR A 493 -71.73 -69.66 32.17
CA THR A 493 -73.17 -69.68 31.91
C THR A 493 -73.40 -70.30 30.55
N ASP A 494 -73.84 -71.55 30.61
CA ASP A 494 -74.62 -72.24 29.60
C ASP A 494 -75.97 -71.52 29.45
N ALA A 495 -76.29 -71.01 28.25
CA ALA A 495 -77.65 -70.59 27.88
C ALA A 495 -77.76 -70.59 26.35
N ALA A 496 -78.45 -71.61 25.87
CA ALA A 496 -78.87 -71.81 24.51
C ALA A 496 -79.89 -70.76 24.02
N ASP A 497 -80.05 -70.77 22.70
CA ASP A 497 -81.21 -70.40 21.90
C ASP A 497 -81.54 -68.93 21.61
N GLY A 498 -81.52 -68.63 20.31
CA GLY A 498 -82.33 -67.56 19.75
C GLY A 498 -81.94 -67.10 18.35
N VAL A 499 -82.25 -67.93 17.32
CA VAL A 499 -82.89 -67.55 16.03
C VAL A 499 -82.30 -66.31 15.31
N GLY A 500 -81.79 -66.35 14.08
CA GLY A 500 -82.17 -67.15 12.91
C GLY A 500 -82.23 -66.21 11.70
N ASP A 501 -81.92 -66.77 10.51
CA ASP A 501 -82.23 -66.25 9.17
C ASP A 501 -81.46 -65.01 8.70
N GLY A 502 -80.95 -64.86 7.48
CA GLY A 502 -81.01 -65.62 6.23
C GLY A 502 -80.13 -64.85 5.22
N ALA A 503 -79.37 -65.54 4.37
CA ALA A 503 -79.60 -65.61 2.93
C ALA A 503 -79.44 -64.24 2.21
N GLN A 504 -78.38 -63.98 1.44
CA GLN A 504 -78.20 -64.26 0.00
C GLN A 504 -77.49 -63.00 -0.57
N LYS A 505 -76.78 -62.90 -1.69
CA LYS A 505 -76.44 -63.70 -2.88
C LYS A 505 -75.40 -62.84 -3.62
N GLY A 506 -74.55 -63.45 -4.45
CA GLY A 506 -73.78 -62.76 -5.47
C GLY A 506 -72.46 -63.41 -5.74
#